data_AF-A0A117LTP4-F1
#
_entry.id   AF-A0A117LTP4-F1
#
_cell.length_a   1.000
_cell.length_b   1.000
_cell.length_c   1.000
_cell.angle_alpha   90.00
_cell.angle_beta   90.00
_cell.angle_gamma   90.00
#
_symmetry.space_group_name_H-M   'P 1'
#
loop_
_entity.id
_entity.type
_entity.pdbx_description
1 polymer ?
#
loop_
_entity_poly.entity_id
_entity_poly.type
_entity_poly.pdbx_seq_one_letter_code
_entity_poly.pdbx_strand_id
1 'polypeptide(L)'
;MKRVAVLSSPEYARCREKISEGLDLVEFNETLQGKKVLLKVNLLSARLPDSCVTTNPAFVRAVAEVFLRKGAIVSIGDSPASVRVEVAAYAAGITEVCEDLGVPLVDFDDPVPVVLEQGTYRSFEIARPVLET
;
A
#
# COMPACT_ATOMS: atom_id res chain seq x y z
N MET A 1 -24.05 3.94 -3.56
CA MET A 1 -24.15 2.50 -3.22
C MET A 1 -22.73 1.97 -3.07
N LYS A 2 -22.39 1.23 -1.99
CA LYS A 2 -21.06 0.65 -1.85
C LYS A 2 -20.98 -0.62 -2.70
N ARG A 3 -19.93 -0.77 -3.51
CA ARG A 3 -19.68 -1.97 -4.34
C ARG A 3 -18.53 -2.78 -3.76
N VAL A 4 -18.63 -4.09 -3.86
CA VAL A 4 -17.60 -5.04 -3.44
C VAL A 4 -17.44 -6.07 -4.55
N ALA A 5 -16.20 -6.29 -4.99
CA ALA A 5 -15.84 -7.35 -5.92
C ALA A 5 -15.03 -8.43 -5.18
N VAL A 6 -15.38 -9.69 -5.38
CA VAL A 6 -14.66 -10.84 -4.82
C VAL A 6 -14.20 -11.70 -5.99
N LEU A 7 -12.88 -11.82 -6.16
CA LEU A 7 -12.27 -12.51 -7.30
C LEU A 7 -11.32 -13.58 -6.79
N SER A 8 -11.37 -14.76 -7.43
CA SER A 8 -10.42 -15.84 -7.14
C SER A 8 -9.11 -15.64 -7.89
N SER A 9 -8.00 -15.70 -7.17
CA SER A 9 -6.64 -15.72 -7.71
C SER A 9 -5.84 -16.82 -6.98
N PRO A 10 -5.77 -18.04 -7.53
CA PRO A 10 -5.08 -19.15 -6.87
C PRO A 10 -3.55 -18.95 -6.80
N GLU A 11 -3.02 -18.04 -7.61
CA GLU A 11 -1.59 -17.73 -7.71
C GLU A 11 -1.37 -16.23 -7.74
N TYR A 12 -0.27 -15.76 -7.13
CA TYR A 12 0.07 -14.33 -7.13
C TYR A 12 0.38 -13.78 -8.54
N ALA A 13 0.85 -14.62 -9.46
CA ALA A 13 1.14 -14.23 -10.84
C ALA A 13 -0.07 -13.63 -11.57
N ARG A 14 -1.29 -13.96 -11.13
CA ARG A 14 -2.54 -13.46 -11.72
C ARG A 14 -3.09 -12.22 -11.03
N CYS A 15 -2.51 -11.81 -9.90
CA CYS A 15 -3.07 -10.72 -9.09
C CYS A 15 -3.19 -9.41 -9.87
N ARG A 16 -2.27 -9.07 -10.77
CA ARG A 16 -2.36 -7.82 -11.54
C ARG A 16 -3.63 -7.73 -12.38
N GLU A 17 -3.91 -8.79 -13.14
CA GLU A 17 -5.13 -8.92 -13.94
C GLU A 17 -6.37 -8.83 -13.05
N LYS A 18 -6.37 -9.57 -11.93
CA LYS A 18 -7.49 -9.61 -10.99
C LYS A 18 -7.71 -8.30 -10.24
N ILE A 19 -6.66 -7.55 -9.94
CA ILE A 19 -6.78 -6.22 -9.35
C ILE A 19 -7.41 -5.27 -10.36
N SER A 20 -6.97 -5.28 -11.62
CA SER A 20 -7.61 -4.47 -12.67
C SER A 20 -9.09 -4.83 -12.87
N GLU A 21 -9.42 -6.12 -13.00
CA GLU A 21 -10.80 -6.61 -13.08
C GLU A 21 -11.63 -6.16 -11.86
N GLY A 22 -11.06 -6.26 -10.66
CA GLY A 22 -11.70 -5.83 -9.42
C GLY A 22 -12.01 -4.34 -9.38
N LEU A 23 -11.05 -3.50 -9.84
CA LEU A 23 -11.24 -2.05 -9.96
C LEU A 23 -12.37 -1.71 -10.95
N ASP A 24 -12.45 -2.40 -12.09
CA ASP A 24 -13.50 -2.19 -13.07
C ASP A 24 -14.88 -2.59 -12.52
N LEU A 25 -14.97 -3.74 -11.82
CA LEU A 25 -16.21 -4.21 -11.20
C LEU A 25 -16.75 -3.27 -10.11
N VAL A 26 -15.87 -2.60 -9.37
CA VAL A 26 -16.26 -1.57 -8.39
C VAL A 26 -16.41 -0.17 -9.00
N GLU A 27 -16.28 -0.04 -10.32
CA GLU A 27 -16.35 1.22 -11.07
C GLU A 27 -15.35 2.28 -10.60
N PHE A 28 -14.12 1.86 -10.30
CA PHE A 28 -13.04 2.76 -9.95
C PHE A 28 -12.54 3.52 -11.20
N ASN A 29 -13.14 4.68 -11.45
CA ASN A 29 -12.89 5.53 -12.63
C ASN A 29 -12.05 6.79 -12.32
N GLU A 30 -11.37 6.82 -11.18
CA GLU A 30 -10.51 7.94 -10.81
C GLU A 30 -9.35 8.10 -11.78
N THR A 31 -9.16 9.32 -12.29
CA THR A 31 -7.92 9.66 -12.99
C THR A 31 -6.77 9.67 -11.99
N LEU A 32 -5.73 8.88 -12.25
CA LEU A 32 -4.55 8.77 -11.38
C LEU A 32 -3.32 9.45 -11.98
N GLN A 33 -3.42 10.00 -13.19
CA GLN A 33 -2.30 10.65 -13.87
C GLN A 33 -1.75 11.80 -13.01
N GLY A 34 -0.50 11.68 -12.57
CA GLY A 34 0.19 12.65 -11.74
C GLY A 34 -0.30 12.73 -10.28
N LYS A 35 -1.31 11.94 -9.87
CA LYS A 35 -1.69 11.83 -8.46
C LYS A 35 -0.63 11.00 -7.73
N LYS A 36 -0.28 11.38 -6.50
CA LYS A 36 0.54 10.49 -5.68
C LYS A 36 -0.37 9.48 -5.00
N VAL A 37 0.12 8.26 -4.84
CA VAL A 37 -0.62 7.15 -4.25
C VAL A 37 0.30 6.40 -3.31
N LEU A 38 -0.04 6.42 -2.03
CA LEU A 38 0.64 5.67 -1.00
C LEU A 38 -0.02 4.30 -0.84
N LEU A 39 0.74 3.24 -1.10
CA LEU A 39 0.34 1.88 -0.81
C LEU A 39 0.70 1.54 0.64
N LYS A 40 -0.31 1.61 1.51
CA LYS A 40 -0.19 1.18 2.89
C LYS A 40 -0.22 -0.34 2.99
N VAL A 41 0.96 -0.96 3.08
CA VAL A 41 1.09 -2.42 3.21
C VAL A 41 1.01 -2.85 4.68
N ASN A 42 1.03 -4.16 4.91
CA ASN A 42 0.95 -4.78 6.22
C ASN A 42 2.22 -5.61 6.49
N LEU A 43 3.20 -5.02 7.16
CA LEU A 43 4.50 -5.60 7.53
C LEU A 43 4.51 -6.17 8.94
N LEU A 44 3.85 -5.54 9.92
CA LEU A 44 3.77 -5.96 11.35
C LEU A 44 5.13 -6.05 12.08
N SER A 45 5.98 -6.98 11.64
CA SER A 45 7.28 -7.36 12.20
C SER A 45 8.17 -7.95 11.09
N ALA A 46 9.48 -8.09 11.33
CA ALA A 46 10.37 -8.74 10.37
C ALA A 46 10.04 -10.24 10.20
N ARG A 47 9.46 -10.59 9.05
CA ARG A 47 9.01 -11.95 8.73
C ARG A 47 9.24 -12.26 7.25
N LEU A 48 9.58 -13.51 6.96
CA LEU A 48 9.74 -13.99 5.58
C LEU A 48 8.38 -14.10 4.87
N PRO A 49 8.33 -13.92 3.53
CA PRO A 49 7.09 -14.02 2.75
C PRO A 49 6.30 -15.32 3.00
N ASP A 50 6.99 -16.47 3.06
CA ASP A 50 6.38 -17.80 3.20
C ASP A 50 5.70 -18.03 4.56
N SER A 51 5.94 -17.15 5.54
CA SER A 51 5.26 -17.20 6.84
C SER A 51 3.82 -16.70 6.78
N CYS A 52 3.42 -16.04 5.69
CA CYS A 52 2.09 -15.46 5.49
C CYS A 52 1.64 -14.47 6.59
N VAL A 53 2.60 -13.85 7.30
CA VAL A 53 2.33 -12.82 8.32
C VAL A 53 2.22 -11.43 7.70
N THR A 54 3.07 -11.13 6.71
CA THR A 54 3.09 -9.84 6.00
C THR A 54 2.31 -9.92 4.70
N THR A 55 1.97 -8.77 4.12
CA THR A 55 1.51 -8.73 2.73
C THR A 55 2.57 -9.34 1.83
N ASN A 56 2.18 -10.30 1.00
CA ASN A 56 3.10 -10.97 0.09
C ASN A 56 3.67 -9.98 -0.94
N PRO A 57 5.00 -10.00 -1.20
CA PRO A 57 5.65 -9.05 -2.11
C PRO A 57 5.12 -9.10 -3.54
N ALA A 58 4.73 -10.28 -4.03
CA ALA A 58 4.15 -10.40 -5.38
C ALA A 58 2.78 -9.70 -5.49
N PHE A 59 1.98 -9.70 -4.41
CA PHE A 59 0.74 -8.93 -4.37
C PHE A 59 1.01 -7.42 -4.35
N VAL A 60 1.96 -6.96 -3.53
CA VAL A 60 2.34 -5.54 -3.47
C VAL A 60 2.83 -5.05 -4.82
N ARG A 61 3.71 -5.81 -5.49
CA ARG A 61 4.17 -5.53 -6.85
C ARG A 61 2.99 -5.41 -7.82
N ALA A 62 2.06 -6.36 -7.80
CA ALA A 62 0.91 -6.36 -8.69
C ALA A 62 0.05 -5.10 -8.52
N VAL A 63 -0.20 -4.67 -7.28
CA VAL A 63 -0.91 -3.41 -6.99
C VAL A 63 -0.11 -2.22 -7.50
N ALA A 64 1.17 -2.10 -7.14
CA ALA A 64 2.02 -0.99 -7.56
C ALA A 64 2.05 -0.84 -9.09
N GLU A 65 2.22 -1.93 -9.84
CA GLU A 65 2.18 -1.92 -11.30
C GLU A 65 0.85 -1.40 -11.87
N VAL A 66 -0.30 -1.76 -11.28
CA VAL A 66 -1.61 -1.27 -11.74
C VAL A 66 -1.70 0.24 -11.59
N PHE A 67 -1.27 0.79 -10.47
CA PHE A 67 -1.35 2.23 -10.20
C PHE A 67 -0.30 3.02 -11.02
N LEU A 68 0.93 2.51 -11.14
CA LEU A 68 1.97 3.09 -12.01
C LEU A 68 1.51 3.14 -13.47
N ARG A 69 0.92 2.07 -14.00
CA ARG A 69 0.38 2.03 -15.38
C ARG A 69 -0.77 3.02 -15.61
N LYS A 70 -1.49 3.40 -14.56
CA LYS A 70 -2.53 4.45 -14.58
C LYS A 70 -1.96 5.86 -14.41
N GLY A 71 -0.63 6.01 -14.36
CA GLY A 71 0.07 7.30 -14.31
C GLY A 71 0.26 7.88 -12.91
N ALA A 72 0.03 7.08 -11.86
CA ALA A 72 0.25 7.52 -10.49
C ALA A 72 1.74 7.62 -10.15
N ILE A 73 2.07 8.49 -9.19
CA ILE A 73 3.35 8.54 -8.51
C ILE A 73 3.22 7.70 -7.23
N VAL A 74 3.73 6.47 -7.25
CA VAL A 74 3.48 5.49 -6.18
C VAL A 74 4.57 5.53 -5.11
N SER A 75 4.19 5.44 -3.84
CA SER A 75 5.07 5.11 -2.71
C SER A 75 4.52 3.91 -1.94
N ILE A 76 5.36 3.22 -1.17
CA ILE A 76 4.97 2.08 -0.33
C ILE A 76 5.38 2.39 1.11
N GLY A 77 4.52 2.14 2.09
CA GLY A 77 4.85 2.42 3.48
C GLY A 77 4.04 1.62 4.49
N ASP A 78 4.57 1.55 5.71
CA ASP A 78 3.90 0.95 6.88
C ASP A 78 4.53 1.47 8.20
N SER A 79 3.85 1.22 9.31
CA SER A 79 4.26 1.45 10.70
C SER A 79 4.36 0.11 11.46
N PRO A 80 5.34 -0.76 11.17
CA PRO A 80 5.52 -2.01 11.90
C PRO A 80 5.74 -1.78 13.40
N ALA A 81 5.19 -2.66 14.24
CA ALA A 81 5.13 -2.43 15.68
C ALA A 81 6.45 -2.71 16.41
N SER A 82 7.30 -3.59 15.86
CA SER A 82 8.44 -4.17 16.59
C SER A 82 9.81 -3.81 16.04
N VAL A 83 9.89 -3.29 14.82
CA VAL A 83 11.15 -2.97 14.11
C VAL A 83 10.92 -1.77 13.19
N ARG A 84 11.98 -1.14 12.71
CA ARG A 84 11.89 -0.10 11.68
C ARG A 84 11.31 -0.65 10.36
N VAL A 85 10.67 0.23 9.58
CA VAL A 85 10.04 -0.12 8.30
C VAL A 85 11.03 -0.78 7.34
N GLU A 86 12.28 -0.33 7.27
CA GLU A 86 13.26 -0.88 6.33
C GLU A 86 13.63 -2.33 6.68
N VAL A 87 13.71 -2.64 7.98
CA VAL A 87 14.03 -3.99 8.47
C VAL A 87 12.88 -4.95 8.17
N ALA A 88 11.64 -4.51 8.43
CA ALA A 88 10.47 -5.32 8.13
C ALA A 88 10.28 -5.52 6.62
N ALA A 89 10.45 -4.46 5.83
CA ALA A 89 10.34 -4.50 4.38
C ALA A 89 11.39 -5.41 3.74
N TYR A 90 12.63 -5.37 4.23
CA TYR A 90 13.69 -6.24 3.76
C TYR A 90 13.36 -7.71 4.03
N ALA A 91 12.97 -8.04 5.26
CA ALA A 91 12.59 -9.41 5.62
C ALA A 91 11.39 -9.92 4.81
N ALA A 92 10.41 -9.05 4.52
CA ALA A 92 9.21 -9.36 3.76
C ALA A 92 9.40 -9.34 2.23
N GLY A 93 10.61 -9.06 1.72
CA GLY A 93 10.88 -8.95 0.28
C GLY A 93 10.27 -7.71 -0.40
N ILE A 94 9.80 -6.74 0.38
CA ILE A 94 9.20 -5.49 -0.15
C ILE A 94 10.26 -4.51 -0.62
N THR A 95 11.47 -4.54 -0.04
CA THR A 95 12.58 -3.70 -0.49
C THR A 95 12.92 -3.96 -1.96
N GLU A 96 13.00 -5.22 -2.38
CA GLU A 96 13.25 -5.61 -3.79
C GLU A 96 12.13 -5.10 -4.72
N VAL A 97 10.87 -5.17 -4.28
CA VAL A 97 9.74 -4.60 -5.06
C VAL A 97 9.90 -3.08 -5.22
N CYS A 98 10.33 -2.38 -4.18
CA CYS A 98 10.55 -0.94 -4.22
C CYS A 98 11.66 -0.57 -5.20
N GLU A 99 12.79 -1.27 -5.13
CA GLU A 99 13.97 -1.06 -5.99
C GLU A 99 13.65 -1.33 -7.46
N ASP A 100 13.05 -2.49 -7.78
CA ASP A 100 12.73 -2.88 -9.15
C ASP A 100 11.75 -1.92 -9.85
N LEU A 101 10.79 -1.39 -9.09
CA LEU A 101 9.77 -0.49 -9.63
C LEU A 101 10.18 0.99 -9.54
N GLY A 102 11.31 1.30 -8.89
CA GLY A 102 11.72 2.68 -8.62
C GLY A 102 10.72 3.46 -7.76
N VAL A 103 10.05 2.78 -6.82
CA VAL A 103 9.08 3.39 -5.89
C VAL A 103 9.70 3.54 -4.50
N PRO A 104 9.56 4.69 -3.83
CA PRO A 104 10.14 4.87 -2.50
C PRO A 104 9.40 4.08 -1.42
N LEU A 105 10.17 3.48 -0.51
CA LEU A 105 9.70 3.02 0.78
C LEU A 105 9.64 4.22 1.74
N VAL A 106 8.49 4.47 2.37
CA VAL A 106 8.28 5.60 3.30
C VAL A 106 8.02 5.10 4.72
N ASP A 107 8.59 5.81 5.68
CA ASP A 107 8.49 5.56 7.13
C ASP A 107 7.36 6.38 7.75
N PHE A 108 6.67 5.82 8.74
CA PHE A 108 5.53 6.43 9.42
C PHE A 108 5.88 7.00 10.80
N ASP A 109 7.18 7.07 11.14
CA ASP A 109 7.72 7.56 12.42
C ASP A 109 7.63 9.10 12.63
N ASP A 110 7.07 9.87 11.67
CA ASP A 110 6.85 11.33 11.80
C ASP A 110 5.33 11.66 11.86
N PRO A 111 4.70 11.55 13.04
CA PRO A 111 3.28 11.85 13.21
C PRO A 111 3.01 13.35 13.19
N VAL A 112 1.97 13.75 12.46
CA VAL A 112 1.44 15.11 12.42
C VAL A 112 0.04 15.12 13.04
N PRO A 113 -0.25 15.99 14.02
CA PRO A 113 -1.58 16.10 14.60
C PRO A 113 -2.55 16.75 13.61
N VAL A 114 -3.62 16.05 13.29
CA VAL A 114 -4.75 16.53 12.49
C VAL A 114 -5.94 16.72 13.42
N VAL A 115 -6.35 17.97 13.61
CA VAL A 115 -7.49 18.36 14.46
C VAL A 115 -8.77 18.29 13.63
N LEU A 116 -9.80 17.67 14.19
CA LEU A 116 -11.12 17.60 13.57
C LEU A 116 -12.04 18.63 14.19
N GLU A 117 -12.80 19.34 13.33
CA GLU A 117 -13.81 20.29 13.78
C GLU A 117 -15.05 19.58 14.38
N GLN A 118 -15.31 18.35 13.93
CA GLN A 118 -16.47 17.54 14.30
C GLN A 118 -16.08 16.07 14.44
N GLY A 119 -16.72 15.36 15.38
CA GLY A 119 -16.51 13.93 15.61
C GLY A 119 -16.29 13.57 17.08
N THR A 120 -16.28 12.27 17.38
CA THR A 120 -16.05 11.75 18.74
C THR A 120 -14.63 12.00 19.24
N TYR A 121 -13.64 11.92 18.35
CA TYR A 121 -12.23 12.20 18.64
C TYR A 121 -11.88 13.62 18.16
N ARG A 122 -11.13 14.36 18.98
CA ARG A 122 -10.75 15.76 18.68
C ARG A 122 -9.55 15.89 17.74
N SER A 123 -8.66 14.91 17.74
CA SER A 123 -7.47 14.90 16.87
C SER A 123 -6.96 13.48 16.65
N PHE A 124 -6.29 13.29 15.52
CA PHE A 124 -5.55 12.07 15.18
C PHE A 124 -4.10 12.41 14.86
N GLU A 125 -3.19 11.48 15.11
CA GLU A 125 -1.84 11.54 14.57
C GLU A 125 -1.83 10.79 13.23
N ILE A 126 -1.42 11.50 12.18
CA ILE A 126 -1.29 10.95 10.83
C ILE A 126 0.17 11.10 10.41
N ALA A 127 0.78 10.00 9.97
CA ALA A 127 2.15 10.03 9.45
C ALA A 127 2.26 11.04 8.29
N ARG A 128 3.26 11.93 8.35
CA ARG A 128 3.46 12.99 7.35
C ARG A 128 3.41 12.49 5.90
N PRO A 129 4.01 11.34 5.52
CA PRO A 129 3.94 10.86 4.14
C PRO A 129 2.52 10.62 3.64
N VAL A 130 1.57 10.28 4.52
CA VAL A 130 0.15 10.12 4.18
C VAL A 130 -0.48 11.47 3.80
N LEU A 131 -0.07 12.57 4.45
CA LEU A 131 -0.58 13.91 4.17
C LEU A 131 0.04 14.54 2.91
N GLU A 132 1.21 14.06 2.51
CA GLU A 132 1.95 14.56 1.35
C GLU A 132 1.64 13.81 0.05
N THR A 133 0.65 12.90 0.09
CA THR A 133 0.18 12.06 -1.03
C THR A 133 -0.87 12.78 -1.88
#